data_AF-A0A3B9PK97-F1
#
_entry.id   AF-A0A3B9PK97-F1
#
_cell.length_a   1.000
_cell.length_b   1.000
_cell.length_c   1.000
_cell.angle_alpha   90.00
_cell.angle_beta   90.00
_cell.angle_gamma   90.00
#
_symmetry.space_group_name_H-M   'P 1'
#
loop_
_entity.id
_entity.type
_entity.pdbx_description
1 polymer ?
#
loop_
_entity_poly.entity_id
_entity_poly.type
_entity_poly.pdbx_seq_one_letter_code
_entity_poly.pdbx_strand_id
1 'polypeptide(L)'
;MTTTTHQKYYVPHDSAWPIVGALALLLIGYGAASWISQLDQPGARSGPWVFAAGFALLVVTLFGWFGKVIDESQRGLYSTQLDRSFRQCMSWFIFSEVMFFLAFFGALFYARVVAVPWLDGASNNAMTAEILWPDFEAAWPLLKTPG
;
A
#
# COMPACT_ATOMS: atom_id res chain seq x y z
N MET A 1 -43.39 27.80 0.11
CA MET A 1 -41.97 27.96 -0.24
C MET A 1 -41.14 27.42 0.91
N THR A 2 -40.65 26.18 0.80
CA THR A 2 -39.68 25.61 1.75
C THR A 2 -38.30 26.18 1.39
N THR A 3 -37.77 27.09 2.20
CA THR A 3 -36.41 27.59 2.04
C THR A 3 -35.43 26.45 2.34
N THR A 4 -34.83 25.88 1.30
CA THR A 4 -33.78 24.87 1.43
C THR A 4 -32.55 25.53 2.07
N THR A 5 -32.45 25.48 3.39
CA THR A 5 -31.27 25.94 4.11
C THR A 5 -30.13 24.97 3.81
N HIS A 6 -29.28 25.33 2.83
CA HIS A 6 -28.07 24.56 2.52
C HIS A 6 -27.16 24.52 3.76
N GLN A 7 -26.85 23.31 4.24
CA GLN A 7 -25.84 23.16 5.29
C GLN A 7 -24.48 23.64 4.76
N LYS A 8 -23.85 24.57 5.47
CA LYS A 8 -22.54 25.10 5.08
C LYS A 8 -21.50 23.99 5.23
N TYR A 9 -20.86 23.62 4.12
CA TYR A 9 -19.74 22.68 4.14
C TYR A 9 -18.53 23.35 4.81
N TYR A 10 -17.87 22.66 5.73
CA TYR A 10 -16.69 23.18 6.40
C TYR A 10 -15.50 23.17 5.44
N VAL A 11 -14.85 24.32 5.27
CA VAL A 11 -13.61 24.46 4.48
C VAL A 11 -12.49 24.74 5.48
N PRO A 12 -11.52 23.82 5.63
CA PRO A 12 -10.39 24.01 6.52
C PRO A 12 -9.51 25.20 6.10
N HIS A 13 -8.79 25.78 7.07
CA HIS A 13 -7.73 26.75 6.82
C HIS A 13 -6.46 26.06 6.28
N ASP A 14 -5.51 26.83 5.76
CA ASP A 14 -4.27 26.32 5.19
C ASP A 14 -3.53 25.37 6.15
N SER A 15 -3.13 24.21 5.63
CA SER A 15 -2.43 23.16 6.37
C SER A 15 -1.11 22.83 5.71
N ALA A 16 -0.02 22.92 6.46
CA ALA A 16 1.32 22.56 6.00
C ALA A 16 1.60 21.04 6.07
N TRP A 17 0.76 20.28 6.80
CA TRP A 17 0.95 18.85 7.03
C TRP A 17 1.09 17.99 5.76
N PRO A 18 0.35 18.26 4.66
CA PRO A 18 0.51 17.49 3.42
C PRO A 18 1.92 17.58 2.82
N ILE A 19 2.56 18.76 2.88
CA ILE A 19 3.91 18.97 2.34
C ILE A 19 4.94 18.22 3.21
N VAL A 20 4.80 18.31 4.53
CA VAL A 20 5.67 17.58 5.46
C VAL A 20 5.51 16.07 5.28
N GLY A 21 4.28 15.58 5.06
CA GLY A 21 4.00 14.18 4.75
C GLY A 21 4.62 13.72 3.43
N ALA A 22 4.56 14.55 2.38
CA ALA A 22 5.21 14.26 1.10
C ALA A 22 6.74 14.15 1.25
N LEU A 23 7.36 15.06 2.02
CA LEU A 23 8.80 14.99 2.33
C LEU A 23 9.14 13.73 3.15
N ALA A 24 8.30 13.36 4.12
CA ALA A 24 8.49 12.13 4.90
C ALA A 24 8.46 10.89 3.99
N LEU A 25 7.47 10.79 3.10
CA LEU A 25 7.37 9.68 2.14
C LEU A 25 8.55 9.66 1.15
N LEU A 26 9.02 10.82 0.69
CA LEU A 26 10.22 10.93 -0.14
C LEU A 26 11.45 10.37 0.58
N LEU A 27 11.67 10.76 1.84
CA LEU A 27 12.79 10.28 2.64
C LEU A 27 12.69 8.77 2.91
N ILE A 28 11.50 8.24 3.15
CA ILE A 28 11.28 6.79 3.30
C ILE A 28 11.60 6.06 1.99
N GLY A 29 11.06 6.51 0.85
CA GLY A 29 11.30 5.88 -0.45
C GLY A 29 12.78 5.91 -0.84
N TYR A 30 13.42 7.07 -0.72
CA TYR A 30 14.85 7.23 -0.98
C TYR A 30 15.72 6.46 0.02
N GLY A 31 15.36 6.48 1.30
CA GLY A 31 16.04 5.74 2.37
C GLY A 31 15.99 4.22 2.13
N ALA A 32 14.82 3.69 1.75
CA ALA A 32 14.65 2.27 1.44
C ALA A 32 15.45 1.86 0.19
N ALA A 33 15.36 2.65 -0.88
CA ALA A 33 16.12 2.39 -2.11
C ALA A 33 17.63 2.43 -1.86
N SER A 34 18.10 3.46 -1.15
CA SER A 34 19.53 3.61 -0.82
C SER A 34 20.01 2.55 0.17
N TRP A 35 19.18 2.08 1.10
CA TRP A 35 19.49 0.95 1.95
C TRP A 35 19.71 -0.31 1.11
N ILE A 36 18.76 -0.68 0.25
CA ILE A 36 18.86 -1.88 -0.60
C ILE A 36 20.12 -1.84 -1.48
N SER A 37 20.39 -0.70 -2.11
CA SER A 37 21.57 -0.53 -2.99
C SER A 37 22.92 -0.57 -2.25
N GLN A 38 22.93 -0.35 -0.94
CA GLN A 38 24.14 -0.33 -0.12
C GLN A 38 24.40 -1.67 0.60
N LEU A 39 23.53 -2.69 0.47
CA LEU A 39 23.70 -3.97 1.18
C LEU A 39 25.06 -4.63 0.91
N ASP A 40 25.55 -4.57 -0.33
CA ASP A 40 26.79 -5.22 -0.75
C ASP A 40 28.03 -4.30 -0.66
N GLN A 41 27.86 -3.03 -0.23
CA GLN A 41 28.95 -2.05 -0.15
C GLN A 41 29.43 -1.87 1.31
N PRO A 42 30.61 -2.37 1.68
CA PRO A 42 31.16 -2.17 3.00
C PRO A 42 31.65 -0.72 3.15
N GLY A 43 30.84 0.14 3.76
CA GLY A 43 31.25 1.49 4.18
C GLY A 43 30.18 2.57 4.04
N ALA A 44 29.22 2.40 3.12
CA ALA A 44 28.08 3.30 2.98
C ALA A 44 26.91 2.74 3.82
N ARG A 45 26.64 3.35 4.97
CA ARG A 45 25.51 2.98 5.86
C ARG A 45 24.53 4.13 6.06
N SER A 46 24.41 5.03 5.09
CA SER A 46 23.51 6.20 5.21
C SER A 46 22.04 5.82 5.00
N GLY A 47 21.74 4.81 4.18
CA GLY A 47 20.37 4.41 3.84
C GLY A 47 19.44 4.13 5.03
N PRO A 48 19.85 3.27 6.00
CA PRO A 48 19.04 3.00 7.19
C PRO A 48 18.71 4.25 8.03
N TRP A 49 19.66 5.17 8.17
CA TRP A 49 19.46 6.41 8.94
C TRP A 49 18.48 7.35 8.24
N VAL A 50 18.58 7.48 6.92
CA VAL A 50 17.66 8.31 6.12
C VAL A 50 16.24 7.72 6.16
N PHE A 51 16.12 6.39 6.05
CA PHE A 51 14.85 5.69 6.19
C PHE A 51 14.23 5.92 7.58
N ALA A 52 15.01 5.74 8.65
CA ALA A 52 14.55 5.95 10.01
C ALA A 52 14.12 7.41 10.28
N ALA A 53 14.86 8.38 9.75
CA ALA A 53 14.51 9.80 9.84
C ALA A 53 13.20 10.11 9.10
N GLY A 54 13.02 9.57 7.89
CA GLY A 54 11.76 9.69 7.13
C GLY A 54 10.58 9.06 7.87
N PHE A 55 10.77 7.88 8.46
CA PHE A 55 9.76 7.21 9.26
C PHE A 55 9.37 8.01 10.51
N ALA A 56 10.36 8.55 11.24
CA ALA A 56 10.10 9.43 12.38
C ALA A 56 9.31 10.68 11.97
N LEU A 57 9.65 11.30 10.84
CA LEU A 57 8.92 12.46 10.31
C LEU A 57 7.48 12.11 9.91
N LEU A 58 7.25 10.93 9.33
CA LEU A 58 5.91 10.44 8.98
C LEU A 58 5.05 10.28 10.24
N VAL A 59 5.61 9.66 11.29
CA VAL A 59 4.94 9.48 12.58
C VAL A 59 4.54 10.84 13.17
N VAL A 60 5.47 11.80 13.21
CA VAL A 60 5.18 13.17 13.68
C VAL A 60 4.06 13.83 12.85
N THR A 61 4.08 13.65 11.53
CA THR A 61 3.05 14.19 10.63
C THR A 61 1.69 13.58 10.91
N LEU A 62 1.60 12.26 11.09
CA LEU A 62 0.35 11.57 11.39
C LEU A 62 -0.23 12.00 12.74
N PHE A 63 0.59 12.06 13.79
CA PHE A 63 0.15 12.52 15.11
C PHE A 63 -0.30 13.98 15.08
N GLY A 64 0.46 14.86 14.43
CA GLY A 64 0.13 16.28 14.32
C GLY A 64 -1.12 16.53 13.48
N TRP A 65 -1.28 15.82 12.37
CA TRP A 65 -2.44 15.96 11.49
C TRP A 65 -3.70 15.38 12.12
N PHE A 66 -3.67 14.14 12.62
CA PHE A 66 -4.83 13.54 13.28
C PHE A 66 -5.24 14.29 14.54
N GLY A 67 -4.28 14.82 15.31
CA GLY A 67 -4.57 15.70 16.44
C GLY A 67 -5.41 16.91 16.05
N LYS A 68 -5.07 17.59 14.93
CA LYS A 68 -5.88 18.71 14.41
C LYS A 68 -7.27 18.28 13.96
N VAL A 69 -7.37 17.15 13.26
CA VAL A 69 -8.68 16.61 12.81
C VAL A 69 -9.58 16.31 14.02
N ILE A 70 -9.03 15.77 15.10
CA ILE A 70 -9.78 15.49 16.34
C ILE A 70 -10.23 16.79 17.01
N ASP A 71 -9.35 17.78 17.16
CA ASP A 71 -9.70 19.09 17.75
C ASP A 71 -10.81 19.80 16.94
N GLU A 72 -10.71 19.80 15.61
CA GLU A 72 -11.74 20.36 14.72
C GLU A 72 -13.09 19.65 14.86
N SER A 73 -13.07 18.32 14.99
CA SER A 73 -14.27 17.51 15.22
C SER A 73 -14.93 17.86 16.56
N GLN A 74 -14.15 17.95 17.64
CA GLN A 74 -14.65 18.27 18.99
C GLN A 74 -15.22 19.69 19.11
N ARG A 75 -14.71 20.63 18.31
CA ARG A 75 -15.22 22.00 18.22
C ARG A 75 -16.59 22.10 17.54
N GLY A 76 -17.17 20.99 17.07
CA GLY A 76 -18.50 20.96 16.46
C GLY A 76 -18.57 21.65 15.10
N LEU A 77 -17.43 21.80 14.41
CA LEU A 77 -17.32 22.46 13.10
C LEU A 77 -17.90 21.60 11.97
N TYR A 78 -18.18 20.31 12.23
CA TYR A 78 -18.60 19.33 11.23
C TYR A 78 -20.12 19.21 11.13
N SER A 79 -20.64 19.36 9.91
CA SER A 79 -22.06 19.18 9.60
C SER A 79 -22.43 17.70 9.40
N THR A 80 -23.72 17.37 9.48
CA THR A 80 -24.22 16.00 9.23
C THR A 80 -23.92 15.50 7.81
N GLN A 81 -23.77 16.41 6.83
CA GLN A 81 -23.33 16.03 5.49
C GLN A 81 -21.86 15.58 5.48
N LEU A 82 -21.00 16.26 6.24
CA LEU A 82 -19.56 15.94 6.31
C LEU A 82 -19.32 14.59 7.00
N ASP A 83 -20.07 14.24 8.05
CA ASP A 83 -19.98 12.92 8.71
C ASP A 83 -20.27 11.77 7.72
N ARG A 84 -21.28 11.92 6.85
CA ARG A 84 -21.58 10.91 5.83
C ARG A 84 -20.43 10.73 4.85
N SER A 85 -19.80 11.84 4.42
CA SER A 85 -18.63 11.79 3.54
C SER A 85 -17.46 11.06 4.21
N PHE A 86 -17.18 11.33 5.49
CA PHE A 86 -16.11 10.63 6.23
C PHE A 86 -16.36 9.11 6.32
N ARG A 87 -17.60 8.69 6.59
CA ARG A 87 -17.95 7.27 6.61
C ARG A 87 -17.80 6.62 5.24
N GLN A 88 -18.22 7.31 4.18
CA GLN A 88 -18.05 6.80 2.81
C GLN A 88 -16.57 6.66 2.45
N CYS A 89 -15.72 7.64 2.79
CA CYS A 89 -14.29 7.56 2.59
C CYS A 89 -13.66 6.39 3.37
N MET A 90 -14.07 6.17 4.62
CA MET A 90 -13.58 5.04 5.42
C MET A 90 -13.99 3.68 4.81
N SER A 91 -15.23 3.56 4.30
CA SER A 91 -15.67 2.36 3.58
C SER A 91 -14.85 2.10 2.33
N TRP A 92 -14.54 3.14 1.54
CA TRP A 92 -13.69 3.01 0.36
C TRP A 92 -12.24 2.66 0.70
N PHE A 93 -11.71 3.20 1.81
CA PHE A 93 -10.39 2.84 2.31
C PHE A 93 -10.32 1.34 2.68
N ILE A 94 -11.27 0.85 3.48
CA ILE A 94 -11.35 -0.58 3.84
C ILE A 94 -11.53 -1.45 2.59
N PHE A 95 -12.35 -1.02 1.63
CA PHE A 95 -12.49 -1.73 0.37
C PHE A 95 -11.16 -1.84 -0.38
N SER A 96 -10.35 -0.77 -0.42
CA SER A 96 -9.03 -0.81 -1.04
C SER A 96 -8.05 -1.76 -0.34
N GLU A 97 -8.11 -1.88 0.99
CA GLU A 97 -7.33 -2.86 1.76
C GLU A 97 -7.74 -4.30 1.41
N VAL A 98 -9.04 -4.58 1.29
CA VAL A 98 -9.53 -5.90 0.86
C VAL A 98 -9.02 -6.25 -0.54
N MET A 99 -9.06 -5.29 -1.47
CA MET A 99 -8.53 -5.49 -2.83
C MET A 99 -7.03 -5.70 -2.86
N PHE A 100 -6.26 -5.02 -1.99
CA PHE A 100 -4.82 -5.23 -1.82
C PHE A 100 -4.54 -6.68 -1.39
N PHE A 101 -5.22 -7.19 -0.35
CA PHE A 101 -5.08 -8.60 0.04
C PHE A 101 -5.55 -9.59 -1.03
N LEU A 102 -6.62 -9.26 -1.75
CA LEU A 102 -7.12 -10.07 -2.86
C LEU A 102 -6.07 -10.20 -3.98
N ALA A 103 -5.25 -9.18 -4.22
CA ALA A 103 -4.14 -9.29 -5.17
C ALA A 103 -3.08 -10.31 -4.72
N PHE A 104 -2.72 -10.38 -3.43
CA PHE A 104 -1.78 -11.39 -2.92
C PHE A 104 -2.36 -12.80 -2.95
N PHE A 105 -3.60 -12.98 -2.51
CA PHE A 105 -4.27 -14.29 -2.58
C PHE A 105 -4.52 -14.71 -4.03
N GLY A 106 -4.85 -13.77 -4.91
CA GLY A 106 -4.98 -13.98 -6.34
C GLY A 106 -3.66 -14.41 -6.98
N ALA A 107 -2.54 -13.75 -6.62
CA ALA A 107 -1.21 -14.15 -7.06
C ALA A 107 -0.83 -15.54 -6.55
N LEU A 108 -1.14 -15.87 -5.29
CA LEU A 108 -0.92 -17.20 -4.72
C LEU A 108 -1.77 -18.28 -5.41
N PHE A 109 -3.05 -18.00 -5.63
CA PHE A 109 -3.96 -18.89 -6.35
C PHE A 109 -3.48 -19.13 -7.78
N TYR A 110 -3.13 -18.06 -8.49
CA TYR A 110 -2.61 -18.12 -9.85
C TYR A 110 -1.32 -18.94 -9.89
N ALA A 111 -0.37 -18.66 -8.99
CA ALA A 111 0.87 -19.42 -8.92
C ALA A 111 0.61 -20.92 -8.72
N ARG A 112 -0.20 -21.28 -7.72
CA ARG A 112 -0.42 -22.68 -7.32
C ARG A 112 -1.32 -23.48 -8.24
N VAL A 113 -2.47 -22.93 -8.61
CA VAL A 113 -3.56 -23.67 -9.28
C VAL A 113 -3.43 -23.60 -10.80
N VAL A 114 -2.79 -22.56 -11.30
CA VAL A 114 -2.74 -22.26 -12.73
C VAL A 114 -1.31 -22.40 -13.27
N ALA A 115 -0.36 -21.64 -12.73
CA ALA A 115 1.00 -21.58 -13.27
C ALA A 115 1.79 -22.88 -13.05
N VAL A 116 1.79 -23.46 -11.84
CA VAL A 116 2.53 -24.71 -11.55
C VAL A 116 2.07 -25.88 -12.44
N PRO A 117 0.77 -26.19 -12.56
CA PRO A 117 0.33 -27.28 -13.44
C PRO A 117 0.61 -27.01 -14.93
N TRP A 118 0.53 -25.76 -15.38
CA TRP A 118 0.85 -25.43 -16.77
C TRP A 118 2.32 -25.64 -17.12
N LEU A 119 3.23 -25.38 -16.17
CA LEU A 119 4.66 -25.65 -16.33
C LEU A 119 4.95 -27.16 -16.46
N ASP A 120 4.17 -27.99 -15.78
CA ASP A 120 4.23 -29.47 -15.82
C ASP A 120 3.47 -30.08 -17.01
N GLY A 121 2.97 -29.25 -17.93
CA GLY A 121 2.38 -29.71 -19.18
C GLY A 121 0.86 -29.93 -19.14
N ALA A 122 0.16 -29.47 -18.10
CA ALA A 122 -1.30 -29.55 -18.06
C ALA A 122 -1.96 -28.75 -19.21
N SER A 123 -3.14 -29.21 -19.67
CA SER A 123 -3.90 -28.64 -20.80
C SER A 123 -3.11 -28.72 -22.10
N ASN A 124 -3.00 -27.62 -22.87
CA ASN A 124 -2.32 -27.59 -24.16
C ASN A 124 -0.80 -27.41 -24.05
N ASN A 125 -0.21 -27.49 -22.85
CA ASN A 125 1.21 -27.20 -22.62
C ASN A 125 2.12 -28.45 -22.58
N ALA A 126 1.59 -29.64 -22.91
CA ALA A 126 2.35 -30.90 -22.83
C ALA A 126 3.69 -30.85 -23.59
N MET A 127 3.69 -30.36 -24.84
CA MET A 127 4.93 -30.23 -25.62
C MET A 127 5.86 -29.13 -25.08
N THR A 128 5.32 -28.11 -24.41
CA THR A 128 6.13 -27.05 -23.80
C THR A 128 6.88 -27.57 -22.58
N ALA A 129 6.25 -28.43 -21.76
CA ALA A 129 6.91 -29.09 -20.65
C ALA A 129 8.03 -30.02 -21.14
N GLU A 130 7.77 -30.88 -22.13
CA GLU A 130 8.79 -31.80 -22.65
C GLU A 130 9.99 -31.10 -23.29
N ILE A 131 9.79 -29.95 -23.94
CA ILE A 131 10.86 -29.24 -24.66
C ILE A 131 11.63 -28.27 -23.76
N LEU A 132 10.94 -27.51 -22.89
CA LEU A 132 11.57 -26.47 -22.08
C LEU A 132 11.91 -26.94 -20.67
N TRP A 133 11.12 -27.84 -20.10
CA TRP A 133 11.18 -28.20 -18.68
C TRP A 133 11.06 -29.72 -18.43
N PRO A 134 11.93 -30.55 -19.04
CA PRO A 134 11.76 -32.01 -19.04
C PRO A 134 11.87 -32.66 -17.65
N ASP A 135 12.62 -32.04 -16.73
CA ASP A 135 12.84 -32.54 -15.37
C ASP A 135 11.95 -31.82 -14.32
N PHE A 136 11.06 -30.95 -14.76
CA PHE A 136 10.17 -30.23 -13.86
C PHE A 136 8.99 -31.11 -13.46
N GLU A 137 8.73 -31.20 -12.15
CA GLU A 137 7.56 -31.89 -11.60
C GLU A 137 6.74 -30.89 -10.79
N ALA A 138 5.42 -30.89 -11.00
CA ALA A 138 4.50 -30.03 -10.24
C ALA A 138 4.45 -30.42 -8.75
N ALA A 139 5.28 -29.78 -7.93
CA ALA A 139 5.24 -29.89 -6.47
C ALA A 139 4.86 -28.56 -5.81
N TRP A 140 4.13 -28.64 -4.69
CA TRP A 140 3.83 -27.47 -3.86
C TRP A 140 4.26 -27.70 -2.40
N PRO A 141 5.05 -26.80 -1.79
CA PRO A 141 5.60 -25.56 -2.35
C PRO A 141 6.77 -25.79 -3.31
N LEU A 142 6.94 -24.91 -4.30
CA LEU A 142 8.10 -24.92 -5.20
C LEU A 142 9.36 -24.46 -4.44
N LEU A 143 10.20 -25.42 -4.04
CA LEU A 143 11.49 -25.15 -3.39
C LEU A 143 12.64 -25.02 -4.39
N LYS A 144 12.44 -25.51 -5.61
CA LYS A 144 13.36 -25.39 -6.74
C LYS A 144 12.58 -24.84 -7.92
N THR A 145 13.14 -23.82 -8.55
CA THR A 145 12.59 -23.29 -9.81
C THR A 145 12.90 -24.26 -10.95
N PRO A 146 12.06 -24.32 -11.99
CA PRO A 146 12.46 -24.96 -13.24
C PRO A 146 13.71 -24.25 -13.77
N GLY A 147 14.83 -24.97 -13.88
CA GLY A 147 16.14 -24.43 -14.31
C GLY A 147 17.33 -24.96 -13.53
#